data_AF-A0A3D5C2K1-F1
#
_entry.id   AF-A0A3D5C2K1-F1
#
_cell.length_a   1.000
_cell.length_b   1.000
_cell.length_c   1.000
_cell.angle_alpha   90.00
_cell.angle_beta   90.00
_cell.angle_gamma   90.00
#
_symmetry.space_group_name_H-M   'P 1'
#
loop_
_entity.id
_entity.type
_entity.pdbx_description
1 polymer ?
#
loop_
_entity_poly.entity_id
_entity_poly.type
_entity_poly.pdbx_seq_one_letter_code
_entity_poly.pdbx_strand_id
1 'polypeptide(L)'
;MPTELSVWAYPWDIADEGAATALDWLKQHHFSAIDLCPNYHAIATYSARNPHRTQFYSEQGSVYFHPQLPRYGRIRPKVHDESAVLDVYGEVATAASNRDMRLNAWVIGMFQPWIARTYPDTAIENAFGDRSYAATCPAHPDVRAYLSNLLCDLCEQFPIDNITLENVGYPEFTYGWVRPRILVYM
;
A
#
# COMPACT_ATOMS: atom_id res chain seq x y z
N MET A 1 -16.46 -21.19 14.43
CA MET A 1 -16.00 -20.94 13.05
C MET A 1 -14.52 -21.27 13.01
N PRO A 2 -14.00 -21.94 11.97
CA PRO A 2 -12.55 -22.14 11.87
C PRO A 2 -11.86 -20.75 11.88
N THR A 3 -10.70 -20.66 12.51
CA THR A 3 -9.91 -19.43 12.55
C THR A 3 -9.45 -19.11 11.14
N GLU A 4 -9.82 -17.95 10.61
CA GLU A 4 -9.35 -17.47 9.32
C GLU A 4 -7.97 -16.84 9.52
N LEU A 5 -6.98 -17.34 8.79
CA LEU A 5 -5.61 -16.86 8.85
C LEU A 5 -5.23 -16.25 7.50
N SER A 6 -4.78 -15.01 7.52
CA SER A 6 -4.29 -14.28 6.36
C SER A 6 -2.91 -13.70 6.62
N VAL A 7 -2.24 -13.24 5.57
CA VAL A 7 -0.89 -12.69 5.66
C VAL A 7 -0.77 -11.44 4.79
N TRP A 8 -0.08 -10.42 5.31
CA TRP A 8 0.31 -9.26 4.53
C TRP A 8 1.41 -9.63 3.53
N ALA A 9 1.22 -9.23 2.29
CA ALA A 9 2.17 -9.49 1.21
C ALA A 9 2.43 -8.22 0.41
N TYR A 10 3.66 -8.13 -0.10
CA TYR A 10 4.08 -7.04 -0.95
C TYR A 10 4.09 -7.48 -2.42
N PRO A 11 3.55 -6.67 -3.35
CA PRO A 11 3.44 -7.08 -4.74
C PRO A 11 4.80 -7.28 -5.41
N TRP A 12 5.84 -6.53 -5.03
CA TRP A 12 7.18 -6.74 -5.60
C TRP A 12 7.81 -8.08 -5.21
N ASP A 13 7.51 -8.62 -4.02
CA ASP A 13 7.99 -9.94 -3.63
C ASP A 13 7.19 -11.04 -4.35
N ILE A 14 5.89 -10.85 -4.54
CA ILE A 14 5.05 -11.80 -5.30
C ILE A 14 5.39 -11.79 -6.79
N ALA A 15 5.75 -10.64 -7.37
CA ALA A 15 6.22 -10.54 -8.75
C ALA A 15 7.47 -11.38 -8.99
N ASP A 16 8.38 -11.42 -7.99
CA ASP A 16 9.61 -12.17 -8.06
C ASP A 16 9.43 -13.66 -7.70
N GLU A 17 8.59 -13.99 -6.71
CA GLU A 17 8.33 -15.38 -6.29
C GLU A 17 7.36 -16.12 -7.25
N GLY A 18 6.47 -15.37 -7.89
CA GLY A 18 5.35 -15.85 -8.70
C GLY A 18 4.12 -16.15 -7.85
N ALA A 19 2.96 -15.62 -8.27
CA ALA A 19 1.70 -15.72 -7.53
C ALA A 19 1.29 -17.18 -7.22
N ALA A 20 1.41 -18.10 -8.17
CA ALA A 20 1.07 -19.50 -7.97
C ALA A 20 1.93 -20.16 -6.87
N THR A 21 3.26 -19.95 -6.94
CA THR A 21 4.22 -20.46 -5.95
C THR A 21 3.91 -19.95 -4.56
N ALA A 22 3.71 -18.63 -4.42
CA ALA A 22 3.40 -18.00 -3.14
C ALA A 22 2.10 -18.55 -2.55
N LEU A 23 1.03 -18.66 -3.36
CA LEU A 23 -0.26 -19.13 -2.88
C LEU A 23 -0.28 -20.65 -2.58
N ASP A 24 0.48 -21.47 -3.31
CA ASP A 24 0.68 -22.88 -2.97
C ASP A 24 1.34 -23.02 -1.59
N TRP A 25 2.38 -22.22 -1.33
CA TRP A 25 3.04 -22.19 -0.03
C TRP A 25 2.05 -21.77 1.07
N LEU A 26 1.28 -20.70 0.86
CA LEU A 26 0.28 -20.24 1.83
C LEU A 26 -0.79 -21.30 2.12
N LYS A 27 -1.31 -21.96 1.08
CA LYS A 27 -2.32 -23.02 1.24
C LYS A 27 -1.77 -24.22 2.02
N GLN A 28 -0.53 -24.65 1.71
CA GLN A 28 0.16 -25.73 2.43
C GLN A 28 0.35 -25.41 3.93
N HIS A 29 0.41 -24.13 4.29
CA HIS A 29 0.55 -23.64 5.67
C HIS A 29 -0.77 -23.15 6.27
N HIS A 30 -1.91 -23.56 5.70
CA HIS A 30 -3.27 -23.32 6.23
C HIS A 30 -3.73 -21.85 6.24
N PHE A 31 -3.09 -20.97 5.46
CA PHE A 31 -3.63 -19.64 5.21
C PHE A 31 -4.83 -19.74 4.26
N SER A 32 -5.89 -18.98 4.56
CA SER A 32 -7.11 -18.91 3.75
C SER A 32 -7.19 -17.66 2.88
N ALA A 33 -6.33 -16.67 3.12
CA ALA A 33 -6.31 -15.42 2.35
C ALA A 33 -4.92 -14.79 2.29
N ILE A 34 -4.73 -13.90 1.32
CA ILE A 34 -3.58 -13.01 1.17
C ILE A 34 -4.07 -11.56 1.23
N ASP A 35 -3.42 -10.74 2.06
CA ASP A 35 -3.66 -9.31 2.18
C ASP A 35 -2.59 -8.55 1.38
N LEU A 36 -2.86 -8.35 0.09
CA LEU A 36 -1.91 -7.73 -0.82
C LEU A 36 -2.01 -6.20 -0.71
N CYS A 37 -0.89 -5.48 -0.69
CA CYS A 37 -0.96 -4.01 -0.66
C CYS A 37 -1.08 -3.40 -2.07
N PRO A 38 -2.11 -2.59 -2.37
CA PRO A 38 -2.27 -1.92 -3.67
C PRO A 38 -1.50 -0.62 -3.75
N ASN A 39 -1.18 -0.04 -2.59
CA ASN A 39 -0.32 1.12 -2.45
C ASN A 39 0.54 0.92 -1.20
N TYR A 40 1.72 1.53 -1.22
CA TYR A 40 2.60 1.50 -0.06
C TYR A 40 3.42 2.78 0.01
N HIS A 41 3.81 3.15 1.22
CA HIS A 41 4.62 4.33 1.48
C HIS A 41 6.12 4.04 1.25
N ALA A 42 6.97 5.01 1.58
CA ALA A 42 8.41 4.85 1.51
C ALA A 42 8.89 3.66 2.36
N ILE A 43 9.73 2.78 1.82
CA ILE A 43 10.20 1.59 2.51
C ILE A 43 11.58 1.15 1.99
N ALA A 44 12.38 0.58 2.89
CA ALA A 44 13.55 -0.22 2.57
C ALA A 44 13.35 -1.60 3.18
N THR A 45 13.28 -2.65 2.38
CA THR A 45 13.06 -4.02 2.85
C THR A 45 14.28 -4.89 2.62
N TYR A 46 14.37 -5.97 3.42
CA TYR A 46 15.25 -7.09 3.17
C TYR A 46 14.40 -8.36 2.99
N SER A 47 14.39 -8.90 1.79
CA SER A 47 13.61 -10.07 1.40
C SER A 47 14.51 -11.28 1.26
N ALA A 48 14.85 -11.92 2.39
CA ALA A 48 15.85 -13.00 2.46
C ALA A 48 15.53 -14.22 1.57
N ARG A 49 14.24 -14.46 1.29
CA ARG A 49 13.75 -15.61 0.50
C ARG A 49 13.43 -15.25 -0.95
N ASN A 50 13.56 -13.99 -1.34
CA ASN A 50 13.22 -13.55 -2.68
C ASN A 50 14.28 -14.06 -3.68
N PRO A 51 13.86 -14.74 -4.78
CA PRO A 51 14.77 -15.41 -5.70
C PRO A 51 15.54 -14.45 -6.62
N HIS A 52 15.12 -13.19 -6.74
CA HIS A 52 15.67 -12.21 -7.69
C HIS A 52 16.39 -11.04 -7.01
N ARG A 53 15.83 -10.50 -5.91
CA ARG A 53 16.43 -9.38 -5.17
C ARG A 53 16.29 -9.57 -3.67
N THR A 54 17.36 -9.30 -2.94
CA THR A 54 17.33 -9.37 -1.46
C THR A 54 16.96 -8.05 -0.81
N GLN A 55 16.93 -6.96 -1.57
CA GLN A 55 16.56 -5.63 -1.08
C GLN A 55 15.60 -4.97 -2.06
N PHE A 56 14.59 -4.31 -1.51
CA PHE A 56 13.70 -3.41 -2.26
C PHE A 56 13.71 -2.04 -1.59
N TYR A 57 13.74 -0.99 -2.40
CA TYR A 57 13.76 0.39 -1.91
C TYR A 57 12.76 1.24 -2.69
N SER A 58 11.89 1.92 -1.96
CA SER A 58 10.98 2.94 -2.47
C SER A 58 11.13 4.19 -1.61
N GLU A 59 11.58 5.29 -2.20
CA GLU A 59 11.88 6.52 -1.44
C GLU A 59 10.61 7.25 -0.97
N GLN A 60 9.50 7.11 -1.70
CA GLN A 60 8.30 7.92 -1.47
C GLN A 60 7.00 7.12 -1.44
N GLY A 61 7.04 5.84 -1.83
CA GLY A 61 5.85 5.04 -2.06
C GLY A 61 5.25 5.20 -3.47
N SER A 62 4.40 4.25 -3.82
CA SER A 62 3.73 4.12 -5.12
C SER A 62 2.40 3.35 -5.00
N VAL A 63 1.63 3.36 -6.08
CA VAL A 63 0.53 2.44 -6.36
C VAL A 63 1.05 1.27 -7.21
N TYR A 64 0.65 0.05 -6.88
CA TYR A 64 1.21 -1.22 -7.37
C TYR A 64 0.18 -2.09 -8.12
N PHE A 65 -0.79 -1.44 -8.76
CA PHE A 65 -1.69 -2.03 -9.76
C PHE A 65 -1.94 -1.00 -10.85
N HIS A 66 -2.56 -1.37 -11.97
CA HIS A 66 -2.90 -0.43 -13.04
C HIS A 66 -4.16 0.38 -12.69
N PRO A 67 -4.05 1.68 -12.31
CA PRO A 67 -5.22 2.44 -11.91
C PRO A 67 -5.98 3.00 -13.12
N GLN A 68 -7.30 3.11 -13.01
CA GLN A 68 -8.13 3.77 -14.02
C GLN A 68 -8.04 5.30 -13.87
N LEU A 69 -6.97 5.88 -14.45
CA LEU A 69 -6.60 7.30 -14.31
C LEU A 69 -7.75 8.32 -14.48
N PRO A 70 -8.75 8.13 -15.37
CA PRO A 70 -9.87 9.06 -15.48
C PRO A 70 -10.72 9.24 -14.21
N ARG A 71 -10.64 8.32 -13.23
CA ARG A 71 -11.37 8.41 -11.95
C ARG A 71 -10.78 9.45 -11.00
N TYR A 72 -9.51 9.81 -11.19
CA TYR A 72 -8.75 10.59 -10.23
C TYR A 72 -8.81 12.08 -10.58
N GLY A 73 -9.02 12.90 -9.54
CA GLY A 73 -9.05 14.35 -9.65
C GLY A 73 -7.66 14.97 -9.64
N ARG A 74 -7.47 15.98 -8.78
CA ARG A 74 -6.19 16.71 -8.67
C ARG A 74 -5.01 15.80 -8.32
N ILE A 75 -5.21 14.88 -7.37
CA ILE A 75 -4.21 13.91 -6.95
C ILE A 75 -4.39 12.66 -7.81
N ARG A 76 -3.37 12.33 -8.61
CA ARG A 76 -3.33 11.12 -9.45
C ARG A 76 -2.32 10.11 -8.88
N PRO A 77 -2.59 8.80 -8.95
CA PRO A 77 -1.67 7.77 -8.48
C PRO A 77 -0.25 7.93 -9.03
N LYS A 78 0.75 7.88 -8.15
CA LYS A 78 2.13 7.63 -8.55
C LYS A 78 2.31 6.12 -8.77
N VAL A 79 2.15 5.67 -10.00
CA VAL A 79 2.23 4.25 -10.35
C VAL A 79 3.68 3.77 -10.29
N HIS A 80 3.89 2.54 -9.84
CA HIS A 80 5.19 1.88 -9.88
C HIS A 80 5.60 1.53 -11.32
N ASP A 81 6.88 1.54 -11.65
CA ASP A 81 7.35 1.46 -13.04
C ASP A 81 7.48 0.01 -13.57
N GLU A 82 7.62 -0.98 -12.68
CA GLU A 82 7.78 -2.39 -13.07
C GLU A 82 6.43 -3.03 -13.41
N SER A 83 6.18 -3.35 -14.69
CA SER A 83 4.92 -3.95 -15.14
C SER A 83 4.61 -5.27 -14.44
N ALA A 84 5.63 -6.11 -14.23
CA ALA A 84 5.49 -7.38 -13.52
C ALA A 84 4.89 -7.21 -12.12
N VAL A 85 5.20 -6.10 -11.43
CA VAL A 85 4.63 -5.77 -10.12
C VAL A 85 3.18 -5.28 -10.25
N LEU A 86 2.87 -4.50 -11.29
CA LEU A 86 1.51 -4.01 -11.54
C LEU A 86 0.53 -5.12 -11.92
N ASP A 87 1.02 -6.19 -12.56
CA ASP A 87 0.21 -7.32 -13.02
C ASP A 87 -0.15 -8.29 -11.87
N VAL A 88 0.58 -8.23 -10.73
CA VAL A 88 0.43 -9.15 -9.58
C VAL A 88 -1.00 -9.24 -9.06
N TYR A 89 -1.73 -8.14 -9.00
CA TYR A 89 -3.10 -8.16 -8.49
C TYR A 89 -4.01 -9.09 -9.32
N GLY A 90 -3.88 -9.06 -10.65
CA GLY A 90 -4.63 -9.93 -11.55
C GLY A 90 -4.18 -11.39 -11.47
N GLU A 91 -2.86 -11.61 -11.36
CA GLU A 91 -2.29 -12.94 -11.20
C GLU A 91 -2.70 -13.60 -9.88
N VAL A 92 -2.63 -12.86 -8.77
CA VAL A 92 -3.05 -13.32 -7.44
C VAL A 92 -4.56 -13.56 -7.42
N ALA A 93 -5.38 -12.68 -7.99
CA ALA A 93 -6.82 -12.90 -8.08
C ALA A 93 -7.15 -14.23 -8.79
N THR A 94 -6.49 -14.50 -9.92
CA THR A 94 -6.66 -15.75 -10.67
C THR A 94 -6.16 -16.95 -9.87
N ALA A 95 -4.97 -16.85 -9.27
CA ALA A 95 -4.35 -17.93 -8.51
C ALA A 95 -5.13 -18.28 -7.22
N ALA A 96 -5.71 -17.27 -6.56
CA ALA A 96 -6.51 -17.42 -5.35
C ALA A 96 -7.84 -18.12 -5.64
N SER A 97 -8.53 -17.70 -6.71
CA SER A 97 -9.78 -18.35 -7.15
C SER A 97 -9.59 -19.83 -7.44
N ASN A 98 -8.45 -20.24 -8.01
CA ASN A 98 -8.15 -21.64 -8.31
C ASN A 98 -7.84 -22.49 -7.06
N ARG A 99 -7.68 -21.87 -5.89
CA ARG A 99 -7.25 -22.51 -4.64
C ARG A 99 -8.26 -22.36 -3.50
N ASP A 100 -9.45 -21.84 -3.77
CA ASP A 100 -10.42 -21.43 -2.75
C ASP A 100 -9.75 -20.58 -1.65
N MET A 101 -8.96 -19.59 -2.08
CA MET A 101 -8.33 -18.59 -1.22
C MET A 101 -8.92 -17.22 -1.54
N ARG A 102 -8.95 -16.34 -0.54
CA ARG A 102 -9.46 -14.98 -0.70
C ARG A 102 -8.33 -13.99 -0.97
N LEU A 103 -8.62 -13.01 -1.79
CA LEU A 103 -7.77 -11.85 -2.01
C LEU A 103 -8.32 -10.68 -1.20
N ASN A 104 -7.55 -10.23 -0.22
CA ASN A 104 -7.82 -9.03 0.55
C ASN A 104 -6.87 -7.91 0.11
N ALA A 105 -7.26 -6.68 0.39
CA ALA A 105 -6.42 -5.51 0.19
C ALA A 105 -5.98 -4.91 1.53
N TRP A 106 -4.68 -4.67 1.68
CA TRP A 106 -4.13 -3.90 2.79
C TRP A 106 -3.67 -2.53 2.29
N VAL A 107 -4.42 -1.48 2.61
CA VAL A 107 -4.33 -0.16 1.98
C VAL A 107 -3.72 0.85 2.94
N ILE A 108 -2.67 1.55 2.49
CA ILE A 108 -2.08 2.63 3.26
C ILE A 108 -2.92 3.90 3.10
N GLY A 109 -3.37 4.44 4.24
CA GLY A 109 -4.14 5.67 4.35
C GLY A 109 -3.26 6.92 4.25
N MET A 110 -3.00 7.57 5.38
CA MET A 110 -2.50 8.96 5.41
C MET A 110 -0.99 9.10 5.35
N PHE A 111 -0.22 8.03 5.47
CA PHE A 111 1.24 8.10 5.28
C PHE A 111 1.58 8.03 3.80
N GLN A 112 1.53 9.17 3.14
CA GLN A 112 1.69 9.34 1.69
C GLN A 112 2.74 10.41 1.39
N PRO A 113 4.06 10.12 1.55
CA PRO A 113 5.11 11.10 1.33
C PRO A 113 5.10 11.72 -0.07
N TRP A 114 4.83 10.92 -1.12
CA TRP A 114 4.76 11.46 -2.48
C TRP A 114 3.61 12.46 -2.66
N ILE A 115 2.44 12.24 -2.02
CA ILE A 115 1.31 13.18 -2.08
C ILE A 115 1.65 14.45 -1.31
N ALA A 116 2.10 14.31 -0.06
CA ALA A 116 2.41 15.45 0.81
C ALA A 116 3.50 16.36 0.20
N ARG A 117 4.47 15.78 -0.53
CA ARG A 117 5.53 16.55 -1.22
C ARG A 117 5.05 17.19 -2.52
N THR A 118 4.17 16.53 -3.28
CA THR A 118 3.68 17.03 -4.58
C THR A 118 2.58 18.08 -4.39
N TYR A 119 1.75 17.92 -3.36
CA TYR A 119 0.64 18.81 -3.01
C TYR A 119 0.75 19.25 -1.54
N PRO A 120 1.68 20.16 -1.20
CA PRO A 120 1.96 20.51 0.20
C PRO A 120 0.77 21.07 0.96
N ASP A 121 -0.20 21.68 0.28
CA ASP A 121 -1.46 22.16 0.88
C ASP A 121 -2.36 21.03 1.39
N THR A 122 -2.10 19.79 0.97
CA THR A 122 -2.85 18.60 1.39
C THR A 122 -2.22 17.89 2.60
N ALA A 123 -1.03 18.32 3.04
CA ALA A 123 -0.33 17.73 4.17
C ALA A 123 -1.03 18.03 5.51
N ILE A 124 -0.75 17.22 6.53
CA ILE A 124 -1.11 17.59 7.91
C ILE A 124 -0.26 18.78 8.33
N GLU A 125 -0.91 19.76 8.95
CA GLU A 125 -0.27 20.94 9.54
C GLU A 125 -0.32 20.82 11.07
N ASN A 126 0.83 21.03 11.72
CA ASN A 126 0.91 21.01 13.18
C ASN A 126 0.39 22.34 13.78
N ALA A 127 0.32 22.42 15.12
CA ALA A 127 -0.16 23.62 15.82
C ALA A 127 0.72 24.88 15.64
N PHE A 128 1.91 24.74 15.05
CA PHE A 128 2.85 25.83 14.78
C PHE A 128 2.85 26.27 13.30
N GLY A 129 2.05 25.61 12.46
CA GLY A 129 1.98 25.89 11.02
C GLY A 129 2.96 25.09 10.17
N ASP A 130 3.72 24.15 10.74
CA ASP A 130 4.61 23.29 9.94
C ASP A 130 3.83 22.15 9.30
N ARG A 131 4.10 21.94 8.02
CA ARG A 131 3.48 20.88 7.22
C ARG A 131 4.32 19.62 7.21
N SER A 132 3.66 18.49 7.39
CA SER A 132 4.29 17.18 7.31
C SER A 132 4.82 16.91 5.90
N TYR A 133 6.05 16.39 5.81
CA TYR A 133 6.65 15.92 4.55
C TYR A 133 6.26 14.49 4.19
N ALA A 134 5.45 13.85 5.04
CA ALA A 134 5.21 12.42 5.05
C ALA A 134 3.72 12.07 5.07
N ALA A 135 2.89 12.86 5.76
CA ALA A 135 1.49 12.54 6.00
C ALA A 135 0.51 13.56 5.39
N THR A 136 -0.57 13.06 4.81
CA THR A 136 -1.67 13.84 4.25
C THR A 136 -2.80 14.04 5.25
N CYS A 137 -3.50 15.16 5.14
CA CYS A 137 -4.61 15.51 6.02
C CYS A 137 -5.86 14.71 5.64
N PRO A 138 -6.42 13.87 6.53
CA PRO A 138 -7.61 13.07 6.24
C PRO A 138 -8.87 13.93 6.01
N ALA A 139 -8.86 15.19 6.46
CA ALA A 139 -9.95 16.13 6.24
C ALA A 139 -9.89 16.86 4.89
N HIS A 140 -8.73 16.85 4.19
CA HIS A 140 -8.57 17.57 2.94
C HIS A 140 -9.42 16.92 1.81
N PRO A 141 -10.27 17.68 1.09
CA PRO A 141 -11.21 17.11 0.13
C PRO A 141 -10.52 16.30 -0.98
N ASP A 142 -9.40 16.79 -1.52
CA ASP A 142 -8.65 16.05 -2.56
C ASP A 142 -8.07 14.73 -2.04
N VAL A 143 -7.65 14.65 -0.77
CA VAL A 143 -7.11 13.43 -0.15
C VAL A 143 -8.21 12.39 0.04
N ARG A 144 -9.38 12.84 0.52
CA ARG A 144 -10.57 11.99 0.66
C ARG A 144 -11.02 11.44 -0.69
N ALA A 145 -11.06 12.30 -1.71
CA ALA A 145 -11.42 11.90 -3.07
C ALA A 145 -10.41 10.89 -3.62
N TYR A 146 -9.11 11.14 -3.46
CA TYR A 146 -8.06 10.21 -3.89
C TYR A 146 -8.20 8.82 -3.26
N LEU A 147 -8.28 8.74 -1.92
CA LEU A 147 -8.36 7.45 -1.23
C LEU A 147 -9.66 6.71 -1.57
N SER A 148 -10.80 7.41 -1.64
CA SER A 148 -12.07 6.80 -2.02
C SER A 148 -12.01 6.23 -3.44
N ASN A 149 -11.46 7.00 -4.40
CA ASN A 149 -11.32 6.55 -5.77
C ASN A 149 -10.33 5.38 -5.89
N LEU A 150 -9.23 5.38 -5.14
CA LEU A 150 -8.28 4.26 -5.10
C LEU A 150 -8.97 2.96 -4.65
N LEU A 151 -9.79 3.03 -3.60
CA LEU A 151 -10.53 1.89 -3.08
C LEU A 151 -11.60 1.39 -4.06
N CYS A 152 -12.37 2.30 -4.67
CA CYS A 152 -13.36 1.94 -5.69
C CYS A 152 -12.69 1.32 -6.93
N ASP A 153 -11.61 1.93 -7.41
CA ASP A 153 -10.83 1.44 -8.56
C ASP A 153 -10.31 0.02 -8.30
N LEU A 154 -9.82 -0.25 -7.10
CA LEU A 154 -9.37 -1.59 -6.71
C LEU A 154 -10.52 -2.62 -6.68
N CYS A 155 -11.63 -2.30 -6.01
CA CYS A 155 -12.76 -3.22 -5.84
C CYS A 155 -13.53 -3.48 -7.14
N GLU A 156 -13.49 -2.54 -8.08
CA GLU A 156 -14.12 -2.72 -9.39
C GLU A 156 -13.24 -3.54 -10.35
N GLN A 157 -11.92 -3.56 -10.15
CA GLN A 157 -10.99 -4.32 -10.99
C GLN A 157 -10.73 -5.75 -10.49
N PHE A 158 -10.78 -5.98 -9.18
CA PHE A 158 -10.39 -7.25 -8.57
C PHE A 158 -11.44 -7.77 -7.57
N PRO A 159 -11.58 -9.09 -7.38
CA PRO A 159 -12.53 -9.69 -6.45
C PRO A 159 -12.02 -9.57 -5.00
N ILE A 160 -11.94 -8.34 -4.49
CA ILE A 160 -11.48 -8.05 -3.12
C ILE A 160 -12.54 -8.50 -2.11
N ASP A 161 -12.16 -9.38 -1.20
CA ASP A 161 -13.04 -9.92 -0.15
C ASP A 161 -13.08 -9.01 1.08
N ASN A 162 -11.93 -8.49 1.50
CA ASN A 162 -11.82 -7.55 2.62
C ASN A 162 -10.79 -6.44 2.34
N ILE A 163 -11.03 -5.28 2.95
CA ILE A 163 -10.10 -4.14 2.92
C ILE A 163 -9.67 -3.80 4.35
N THR A 164 -8.37 -3.92 4.60
CA THR A 164 -7.74 -3.40 5.82
C THR A 164 -7.17 -2.02 5.54
N LEU A 165 -7.65 -1.00 6.27
CA LEU A 165 -7.16 0.35 6.16
C LEU A 165 -6.09 0.62 7.22
N GLU A 166 -4.85 0.79 6.81
CA GLU A 166 -3.75 1.17 7.70
C GLU A 166 -3.65 2.69 7.80
N ASN A 167 -3.50 3.19 9.03
CA ASN A 167 -3.19 4.58 9.31
C ASN A 167 -4.20 5.57 8.67
N VAL A 168 -5.50 5.27 8.82
CA VAL A 168 -6.58 6.19 8.45
C VAL A 168 -6.93 7.04 9.66
N GLY A 169 -6.54 8.31 9.61
CA GLY A 169 -6.72 9.27 10.69
C GLY A 169 -5.55 10.23 10.74
N TYR A 170 -5.42 10.96 11.85
CA TYR A 170 -4.24 11.76 12.09
C TYR A 170 -3.15 10.86 12.70
N PRO A 171 -2.03 10.63 12.01
CA PRO A 171 -0.91 9.86 12.54
C PRO A 171 -0.25 10.58 13.71
N GLU A 172 0.49 9.81 14.50
CA GLU A 172 1.37 10.33 15.54
C GLU A 172 2.41 11.29 14.96
N PHE A 173 2.84 12.28 15.75
CA PHE A 173 3.81 13.29 15.31
C PHE A 173 5.10 12.70 14.75
N THR A 174 5.58 11.60 15.33
CA THR A 174 6.83 10.90 14.93
C THR A 174 6.65 9.98 13.72
N TYR A 175 5.43 9.79 13.23
CA TYR A 175 5.18 8.89 12.12
C TYR A 175 5.71 9.47 10.80
N GLY A 176 6.52 8.70 10.09
CA GLY A 176 7.18 9.13 8.84
C GLY A 176 8.53 9.85 9.02
N TRP A 177 9.05 9.94 10.25
CA TRP A 177 10.40 10.41 10.51
C TRP A 177 11.37 9.22 10.51
N VAL A 178 12.42 9.28 9.68
CA VAL A 178 13.44 8.22 9.64
C VAL A 178 14.28 8.23 10.94
N ARG A 179 14.59 9.43 11.46
CA ARG A 179 15.32 9.64 12.72
C ARG A 179 14.87 10.95 13.37
N PRO A 180 13.92 10.93 14.32
CA PRO A 180 13.48 12.15 14.98
C PRO A 180 14.62 12.75 15.81
N ARG A 181 14.82 14.07 15.73
CA ARG A 181 15.74 14.83 16.58
C ARG A 181 14.99 16.02 17.16
N ILE A 182 15.04 16.17 18.47
CA ILE A 182 14.44 17.30 19.18
C ILE A 182 15.57 18.23 19.62
N LEU A 183 15.47 19.50 19.25
CA LEU A 183 16.35 20.53 19.82
C LEU A 183 15.94 20.75 21.28
N VAL A 184 16.84 20.45 22.21
CA VAL A 184 16.72 20.87 23.60
C VAL A 184 17.59 22.11 23.75
N TYR A 185 17.00 23.22 24.21
CA TYR A 185 17.75 24.44 24.48
C TYR A 185 18.80 24.17 25.57
N MET A 186 20.03 24.64 25.34
CA MET A 186 21.12 24.63 26.31
C MET A 186 21.20 25.95 27.06
#